data_AF-A0A2P2JE15-F1
#
_entry.id   AF-A0A2P2JE15-F1
#
_cell.length_a   1.000
_cell.length_b   1.000
_cell.length_c   1.000
_cell.angle_alpha   90.00
_cell.angle_beta   90.00
_cell.angle_gamma   90.00
#
_symmetry.space_group_name_H-M   'P 1'
#
loop_
_entity.id
_entity.type
_entity.pdbx_description
1 polymer ?
#
loop_
_entity_poly.entity_id
_entity_poly.type
_entity_poly.pdbx_seq_one_letter_code
_entity_poly.pdbx_strand_id
1 'polypeptide(L)'
;MRKPGLIALFDVDGTLTAPRKVATSKMLEFMQELRKVVTVGVVGGSDFSKITEQLGKTVINDYDYVFSENGLVAHKDGKLIGTQSLKSFIGEEKLKELINFILHYIADLDIPIKRGTFIEFRSGMINVSPIGRNCSQEERDEFERYDKVHNTRLKMVSVMREKFAHLNLTFSIGGQISFDVFPDGWDKTYCLRYLNGFNEIHFFGDKTYKVISNSTAFCFVYSVILGFP
;
A
#
# COMPACT_ATOMS: atom_id res chain seq x y z
N MET A 1 -20.00 26.20 -8.56
CA MET A 1 -20.17 25.05 -9.47
C MET A 1 -18.84 24.30 -9.47
N ARG A 2 -18.83 22.97 -9.30
CA ARG A 2 -17.56 22.21 -9.27
C ARG A 2 -16.86 22.27 -10.64
N LYS A 3 -15.53 22.35 -10.68
CA LYS A 3 -14.76 22.27 -11.94
C LYS A 3 -14.93 20.85 -12.54
N PRO A 4 -15.59 20.70 -13.70
CA PRO A 4 -15.80 19.38 -14.30
C PRO A 4 -14.48 18.78 -14.78
N GLY A 5 -14.37 17.45 -14.72
CA GLY A 5 -13.18 16.73 -15.20
C GLY A 5 -11.90 16.90 -14.38
N LEU A 6 -11.96 17.55 -13.21
CA LEU A 6 -10.84 17.66 -12.27
C LEU A 6 -11.15 16.92 -10.96
N ILE A 7 -10.18 16.15 -10.46
CA ILE A 7 -10.18 15.59 -9.11
C ILE A 7 -8.89 15.97 -8.36
N ALA A 8 -9.04 16.33 -7.08
CA ALA A 8 -7.94 16.45 -6.14
C ALA A 8 -7.91 15.18 -5.25
N LEU A 9 -6.83 14.43 -5.33
CA LEU A 9 -6.60 13.16 -4.65
C LEU A 9 -5.54 13.33 -3.56
N PHE A 10 -5.85 12.91 -2.34
CA PHE A 10 -4.98 13.13 -1.18
C PHE A 10 -4.54 11.82 -0.55
N ASP A 11 -3.25 11.70 -0.25
CA ASP A 11 -2.78 10.73 0.75
C ASP A 11 -3.33 11.08 2.14
N VAL A 12 -3.37 10.11 3.04
CA VAL A 12 -3.94 10.29 4.38
C VAL A 12 -2.87 10.67 5.39
N ASP A 13 -2.03 9.72 5.78
CA ASP A 13 -1.03 9.89 6.84
C ASP A 13 0.12 10.77 6.38
N GLY A 14 0.47 11.80 7.15
CA GLY A 14 1.52 12.76 6.80
C GLY A 14 1.09 13.85 5.82
N THR A 15 -0.08 13.72 5.18
CA THR A 15 -0.62 14.70 4.21
C THR A 15 -1.86 15.41 4.73
N LEU A 16 -2.95 14.68 4.97
CA LEU A 16 -4.15 15.22 5.61
C LEU A 16 -4.02 15.25 7.14
N THR A 17 -3.18 14.38 7.69
CA THR A 17 -2.92 14.29 9.12
C THR A 17 -1.44 14.42 9.42
N ALA A 18 -1.10 14.83 10.65
CA ALA A 18 0.26 14.60 11.13
C ALA A 18 0.50 13.09 11.28
N PRO A 19 1.74 12.58 11.10
CA PRO A 19 2.02 11.15 11.13
C PRO A 19 1.43 10.45 12.37
N ARG A 20 0.60 9.42 12.12
CA ARG A 20 -0.11 8.60 13.13
C ARG A 20 -1.05 9.39 14.05
N LYS A 21 -1.53 10.56 13.62
CA LYS A 21 -2.52 11.36 14.35
C LYS A 21 -3.82 11.47 13.55
N VAL A 22 -4.85 11.96 14.25
CA VAL A 22 -6.14 12.33 13.67
C VAL A 22 -6.05 13.68 12.95
N ALA A 23 -6.91 13.88 11.95
CA ALA A 23 -7.06 15.16 11.26
C ALA A 23 -7.52 16.25 12.24
N THR A 24 -7.04 17.47 12.03
CA THR A 24 -7.52 18.63 12.79
C THR A 24 -8.87 19.09 12.24
N SER A 25 -9.72 19.70 13.07
CA SER A 25 -11.01 20.25 12.62
C SER A 25 -10.83 21.23 11.46
N LYS A 26 -9.80 22.07 11.52
CA LYS A 26 -9.46 23.02 10.44
C LYS A 26 -9.17 22.31 9.11
N MET A 27 -8.48 21.17 9.13
CA MET A 27 -8.24 20.39 7.91
C MET A 27 -9.54 19.79 7.38
N LEU A 28 -10.37 19.19 8.26
CA LEU A 28 -11.64 18.61 7.85
C LEU A 28 -12.59 19.66 7.24
N GLU A 29 -12.68 20.84 7.87
CA GLU A 29 -13.43 21.99 7.35
C GLU A 29 -12.91 22.43 5.98
N PHE A 30 -11.58 22.54 5.83
CA PHE A 30 -10.96 22.86 4.54
C PHE A 30 -11.33 21.84 3.45
N MET A 31 -11.28 20.54 3.77
CA MET A 31 -11.66 19.49 2.82
C MET A 31 -13.13 19.57 2.40
N GLN A 32 -14.02 19.93 3.32
CA GLN A 32 -15.44 20.13 3.00
C GLN A 32 -15.67 21.36 2.11
N GLU A 33 -14.96 22.47 2.34
CA GLU A 33 -15.01 23.63 1.45
C GLU A 33 -14.41 23.32 0.07
N LEU A 34 -13.29 22.58 0.02
CA LEU A 34 -12.66 22.15 -1.23
C LEU A 34 -13.62 21.28 -2.06
N ARG A 35 -14.35 20.37 -1.41
CA ARG A 35 -15.34 19.51 -2.06
C ARG A 35 -16.51 20.28 -2.70
N LYS A 36 -16.75 21.54 -2.34
CA LYS A 36 -17.74 22.39 -3.03
C LYS A 36 -17.25 22.91 -4.38
N VAL A 37 -15.93 22.96 -4.59
CA VAL A 37 -15.30 23.54 -5.79
C VAL A 37 -14.68 22.51 -6.73
N VAL A 38 -14.29 21.34 -6.23
CA VAL A 38 -13.68 20.25 -7.02
C VAL A 38 -14.14 18.89 -6.51
N THR A 39 -14.04 17.85 -7.34
CA THR A 39 -14.16 16.47 -6.84
C THR A 39 -12.97 16.17 -5.93
N VAL A 40 -13.22 15.57 -4.78
CA VAL A 40 -12.17 15.23 -3.80
C VAL A 40 -12.17 13.73 -3.54
N GLY A 41 -10.99 13.13 -3.64
CA GLY A 41 -10.74 11.75 -3.25
C GLY A 41 -9.65 11.64 -2.18
N VAL A 42 -9.72 10.58 -1.39
CA VAL A 42 -8.62 10.17 -0.49
C VAL A 42 -8.12 8.78 -0.87
N VAL A 43 -6.82 8.55 -0.77
CA VAL A 43 -6.18 7.25 -1.02
C VAL A 43 -5.17 6.93 0.07
N GLY A 44 -5.35 5.78 0.73
CA GLY A 44 -4.44 5.30 1.76
C GLY A 44 -4.04 3.84 1.51
N GLY A 45 -2.78 3.50 1.84
CA GLY A 45 -2.32 2.10 1.82
C GLY A 45 -2.85 1.26 2.99
N SER A 46 -3.44 1.92 3.98
CA SER A 46 -4.07 1.28 5.14
C SER A 46 -5.46 0.74 4.82
N ASP A 47 -5.96 -0.17 5.67
CA ASP A 47 -7.37 -0.56 5.67
C ASP A 47 -8.32 0.62 5.96
N PHE A 48 -9.60 0.40 5.68
CA PHE A 48 -10.63 1.42 5.87
C PHE A 48 -10.78 1.86 7.34
N SER A 49 -10.57 0.95 8.30
CA SER A 49 -10.67 1.26 9.73
C SER A 49 -9.64 2.30 10.16
N LYS A 50 -8.39 2.19 9.71
CA LYS A 50 -7.34 3.17 9.97
C LYS A 50 -7.62 4.51 9.32
N ILE A 51 -8.10 4.52 8.07
CA ILE A 51 -8.52 5.77 7.42
C ILE A 51 -9.64 6.44 8.22
N THR A 52 -10.59 5.65 8.73
CA THR A 52 -11.70 6.12 9.57
C THR A 52 -11.21 6.66 10.93
N GLU A 53 -10.21 6.03 11.54
CA GLU A 53 -9.57 6.54 12.77
C GLU A 53 -8.95 7.92 12.53
N GLN A 54 -8.28 8.11 11.39
CA GLN A 54 -7.57 9.35 11.08
C GLN A 54 -8.49 10.48 10.61
N LEU A 55 -9.49 10.19 9.77
CA LEU A 55 -10.34 11.19 9.12
C LEU A 55 -11.75 11.31 9.72
N GLY A 56 -12.13 10.40 10.61
CA GLY A 56 -13.44 10.36 11.25
C GLY A 56 -14.39 9.32 10.68
N LYS A 57 -15.44 9.00 11.46
CA LYS A 57 -16.42 7.94 11.17
C LYS A 57 -17.25 8.16 9.91
N THR A 58 -17.38 9.40 9.48
CA THR A 58 -18.18 9.82 8.32
C THR A 58 -17.40 9.84 7.01
N VAL A 59 -16.11 9.45 7.03
CA VAL A 59 -15.18 9.56 5.89
C VAL A 59 -15.75 9.07 4.56
N ILE A 60 -16.53 7.98 4.56
CA ILE A 60 -17.12 7.39 3.35
C ILE A 60 -18.09 8.34 2.62
N ASN A 61 -18.68 9.29 3.35
CA ASN A 61 -19.64 10.28 2.84
C ASN A 61 -19.02 11.69 2.75
N ASP A 62 -17.91 11.93 3.43
CA ASP A 62 -17.23 13.24 3.50
C ASP A 62 -16.44 13.55 2.23
N TYR A 63 -16.07 12.53 1.46
CA TYR A 63 -15.30 12.62 0.22
C TYR A 63 -16.07 11.97 -0.94
N ASP A 64 -15.82 12.40 -2.17
CA ASP A 64 -16.48 11.81 -3.35
C ASP A 64 -15.91 10.42 -3.67
N TYR A 65 -14.61 10.22 -3.43
CA TYR A 65 -13.93 8.91 -3.54
C TYR A 65 -13.15 8.59 -2.27
N VAL A 66 -13.24 7.34 -1.80
CA VAL A 66 -12.43 6.82 -0.70
C VAL A 66 -11.79 5.51 -1.12
N PHE A 67 -10.47 5.51 -1.25
CA PHE A 67 -9.66 4.37 -1.64
C PHE A 67 -8.84 3.88 -0.44
N SER A 68 -9.24 2.75 0.14
CA SER A 68 -8.43 2.02 1.13
C SER A 68 -7.61 0.92 0.46
N GLU A 69 -6.51 0.53 1.10
CA GLU A 69 -5.58 -0.45 0.57
C GLU A 69 -5.14 -0.11 -0.88
N ASN A 70 -4.72 1.14 -1.09
CA ASN A 70 -4.34 1.70 -2.40
C ASN A 70 -5.45 1.70 -3.47
N GLY A 71 -6.70 1.48 -3.08
CA GLY A 71 -7.84 1.36 -3.99
C GLY A 71 -8.24 -0.08 -4.31
N LEU A 72 -7.64 -1.07 -3.66
CA LEU A 72 -8.18 -2.44 -3.68
C LEU A 72 -9.61 -2.47 -3.16
N VAL A 73 -9.93 -1.63 -2.18
CA VAL A 73 -11.30 -1.34 -1.76
C VAL A 73 -11.62 0.13 -2.09
N ALA A 74 -12.57 0.32 -2.99
CA ALA A 74 -12.90 1.62 -3.56
C ALA A 74 -14.37 1.98 -3.32
N HIS A 75 -14.60 3.15 -2.75
CA HIS A 75 -15.93 3.73 -2.58
C HIS A 75 -16.07 5.02 -3.37
N LYS A 76 -17.26 5.25 -3.92
CA LYS A 76 -17.67 6.49 -4.55
C LYS A 76 -19.06 6.88 -4.05
N ASP A 77 -19.21 8.14 -3.61
CA ASP A 77 -20.48 8.67 -3.09
C ASP A 77 -21.12 7.75 -2.03
N GLY A 78 -20.31 7.27 -1.07
CA GLY A 78 -20.77 6.36 -0.02
C GLY A 78 -20.89 4.89 -0.44
N LYS A 79 -20.79 4.55 -1.73
CA LYS A 79 -21.08 3.21 -2.27
C LYS A 79 -19.83 2.48 -2.71
N LEU A 80 -19.76 1.17 -2.43
CA LEU A 80 -18.67 0.31 -2.89
C LEU A 80 -18.73 0.18 -4.43
N ILE A 81 -17.63 0.53 -5.10
CA ILE A 81 -17.49 0.44 -6.56
C ILE A 81 -16.43 -0.58 -7.01
N GLY A 82 -15.62 -1.07 -6.07
CA GLY A 82 -14.62 -2.10 -6.37
C GLY A 82 -14.04 -2.71 -5.11
N THR A 83 -13.85 -4.02 -5.14
CA THR A 83 -13.07 -4.77 -4.15
C THR A 83 -12.18 -5.77 -4.87
N GLN A 84 -10.94 -5.92 -4.42
CA GLN A 84 -9.98 -6.89 -4.94
C GLN A 84 -9.14 -7.42 -3.78
N SER A 85 -8.76 -8.70 -3.86
CA SER A 85 -7.90 -9.35 -2.88
C SER A 85 -6.82 -10.15 -3.59
N LEU A 86 -5.69 -10.37 -2.91
CA LEU A 86 -4.58 -11.16 -3.41
C LEU A 86 -5.04 -12.56 -3.84
N LYS A 87 -5.92 -13.16 -3.02
CA LYS A 87 -6.53 -14.47 -3.27
C LYS A 87 -7.32 -14.51 -4.57
N SER A 88 -8.22 -13.55 -4.78
CA SER A 88 -9.04 -13.49 -5.99
C SER A 88 -8.24 -13.13 -7.24
N PHE A 89 -7.13 -12.40 -7.09
CA PHE A 89 -6.28 -11.99 -8.21
C PHE A 89 -5.29 -13.09 -8.65
N ILE A 90 -4.56 -13.68 -7.72
CA ILE A 90 -3.53 -14.69 -8.01
C ILE A 90 -4.13 -16.09 -8.17
N GLY A 91 -5.14 -16.42 -7.36
CA GLY A 91 -5.72 -17.76 -7.26
C GLY A 91 -5.01 -18.68 -6.26
N GLU A 92 -5.78 -19.61 -5.70
CA GLU A 92 -5.32 -20.49 -4.60
C GLU A 92 -4.15 -21.41 -4.99
N GLU A 93 -4.14 -21.97 -6.20
CA GLU A 93 -3.06 -22.89 -6.61
C GLU A 93 -1.69 -22.20 -6.63
N LYS A 94 -1.62 -20.99 -7.19
CA LYS A 94 -0.39 -20.17 -7.23
C LYS A 94 -0.01 -19.66 -5.85
N LEU A 95 -0.99 -19.30 -5.01
CA LEU A 95 -0.73 -18.91 -3.63
C LEU A 95 -0.16 -20.06 -2.80
N LYS A 96 -0.70 -21.27 -2.95
CA LYS A 96 -0.19 -22.48 -2.31
C LYS A 96 1.25 -22.77 -2.73
N GLU A 97 1.55 -22.64 -4.03
CA GLU A 97 2.93 -22.79 -4.53
C GLU A 97 3.88 -21.77 -3.87
N LEU A 98 3.49 -20.49 -3.85
CA LEU A 98 4.27 -19.41 -3.24
C LEU A 98 4.50 -19.64 -1.74
N ILE A 99 3.43 -19.97 -1.00
CA ILE A 99 3.47 -20.20 0.46
C ILE A 99 4.33 -21.42 0.79
N ASN A 100 4.18 -22.54 0.08
CA ASN A 100 4.98 -23.73 0.29
C ASN A 100 6.47 -23.43 0.09
N PHE A 101 6.81 -22.70 -0.99
CA PHE A 101 8.19 -22.29 -1.21
C PHE A 101 8.73 -21.42 -0.06
N ILE A 102 7.98 -20.41 0.39
CA ILE A 102 8.40 -19.55 1.49
C ILE A 102 8.64 -20.36 2.77
N LEU A 103 7.72 -21.27 3.11
CA LEU A 103 7.84 -22.10 4.31
C LEU A 103 9.05 -23.03 4.24
N HIS A 104 9.29 -23.70 3.12
CA HIS A 104 10.49 -24.53 2.92
C HIS A 104 11.77 -23.70 3.00
N TYR A 105 11.82 -22.57 2.30
CA TYR A 105 12.98 -21.68 2.33
C TYR A 105 13.29 -21.21 3.75
N ILE A 106 12.28 -20.80 4.52
CA ILE A 106 12.46 -20.36 5.91
C ILE A 106 12.83 -21.52 6.84
N ALA A 107 12.32 -22.73 6.61
CA ALA A 107 12.70 -23.90 7.39
C ALA A 107 14.22 -24.16 7.28
N ASP A 108 14.77 -24.06 6.08
CA ASP A 108 16.18 -24.33 5.78
C ASP A 108 17.12 -23.14 6.03
N LEU A 109 16.59 -21.93 6.26
CA LEU A 109 17.40 -20.76 6.57
C LEU A 109 18.19 -20.93 7.88
N ASP A 110 19.51 -20.83 7.83
CA ASP A 110 20.34 -20.79 9.03
C ASP A 110 20.47 -19.33 9.52
N ILE A 111 19.67 -18.98 10.53
CA ILE A 111 19.68 -17.67 11.18
C ILE A 111 19.65 -17.85 12.71
N PRO A 112 20.23 -16.93 13.50
CA PRO A 112 20.39 -17.13 14.94
C PRO A 112 19.08 -17.36 15.69
N ILE A 113 18.00 -16.72 15.26
CA ILE A 113 16.72 -16.71 15.94
C ILE A 113 15.60 -16.92 14.93
N LYS A 114 14.70 -17.86 15.24
CA LYS A 114 13.39 -18.04 14.60
C LYS A 114 12.29 -17.99 15.67
N ARG A 115 11.17 -17.34 15.35
CA ARG A 115 9.99 -17.23 16.22
C ARG A 115 8.78 -17.80 15.48
N GLY A 116 7.77 -16.98 15.23
CA GLY A 116 6.52 -17.38 14.56
C GLY A 116 5.92 -16.22 13.77
N THR A 117 4.87 -16.51 13.01
CA THR A 117 4.28 -15.60 12.03
C THR A 117 5.32 -15.20 10.97
N PHE A 118 5.85 -16.22 10.29
CA PHE A 118 6.79 -16.06 9.17
C PHE A 118 6.12 -15.53 7.90
N ILE A 119 4.84 -15.86 7.74
CA ILE A 119 3.96 -15.41 6.67
C ILE A 119 2.74 -14.80 7.34
N GLU A 120 2.46 -13.52 7.05
CA GLU A 120 1.24 -12.85 7.45
C GLU A 120 0.45 -12.51 6.19
N PHE A 121 -0.66 -13.22 5.99
CA PHE A 121 -1.55 -12.99 4.86
C PHE A 121 -2.46 -11.78 5.14
N ARG A 122 -2.51 -10.85 4.20
CA ARG A 122 -3.38 -9.66 4.24
C ARG A 122 -4.25 -9.64 2.98
N SER A 123 -5.28 -8.79 2.97
CA SER A 123 -6.20 -8.67 1.84
C SER A 123 -5.45 -8.35 0.53
N GLY A 124 -4.55 -7.37 0.55
CA GLY A 124 -3.78 -6.96 -0.63
C GLY A 124 -2.39 -7.60 -0.84
N MET A 125 -1.84 -8.31 0.15
CA MET A 125 -0.41 -8.69 0.12
C MET A 125 -0.09 -9.81 1.11
N ILE A 126 1.10 -10.38 0.99
CA ILE A 126 1.71 -11.24 2.01
C ILE A 126 2.92 -10.51 2.59
N ASN A 127 3.00 -10.39 3.91
CA ASN A 127 4.24 -9.98 4.58
C ASN A 127 5.04 -11.22 4.96
N VAL A 128 6.32 -11.27 4.57
CA VAL A 128 7.23 -12.40 4.84
C VAL A 128 8.35 -11.94 5.76
N SER A 129 8.53 -12.64 6.88
CA SER A 129 9.55 -12.35 7.90
C SER A 129 10.39 -13.60 8.18
N PRO A 130 11.69 -13.64 7.81
CA PRO A 130 12.54 -14.81 8.06
C PRO A 130 12.67 -15.17 9.55
N ILE A 131 12.83 -14.16 10.43
CA ILE A 131 12.84 -14.35 11.89
C ILE A 131 11.44 -14.64 12.45
N GLY A 132 10.37 -14.21 11.75
CA GLY A 132 8.98 -14.27 12.23
C GLY A 132 8.57 -12.99 12.98
N ARG A 133 7.33 -12.53 12.81
CA ARG A 133 6.83 -11.26 13.39
C ARG A 133 6.62 -11.30 14.91
N ASN A 134 6.54 -12.48 15.50
CA ASN A 134 6.37 -12.67 16.95
C ASN A 134 7.68 -12.47 17.75
N CYS A 135 8.73 -11.94 17.13
CA CYS A 135 9.96 -11.55 17.83
C CYS A 135 9.80 -10.28 18.67
N SER A 136 10.61 -10.19 19.73
CA SER A 136 10.71 -9.00 20.59
C SER A 136 11.34 -7.82 19.84
N GLN A 137 11.28 -6.60 20.41
CA GLN A 137 11.96 -5.45 19.79
C GLN A 137 13.49 -5.63 19.77
N GLU A 138 14.07 -6.18 20.83
CA GLU A 138 15.50 -6.49 20.90
C GLU A 138 15.92 -7.47 19.79
N GLU A 139 15.12 -8.52 19.58
CA GLU A 139 15.33 -9.50 18.51
C GLU A 139 15.18 -8.88 17.11
N ARG A 140 14.30 -7.88 16.94
CA ARG A 140 14.18 -7.12 15.68
C ARG A 140 15.44 -6.34 15.39
N ASP A 141 15.99 -5.65 16.39
CA ASP A 141 17.20 -4.84 16.27
C ASP A 141 18.43 -5.72 16.00
N GLU A 142 18.49 -6.91 16.60
CA GLU A 142 19.50 -7.93 16.32
C GLU A 142 19.38 -8.49 14.90
N PHE A 143 18.17 -8.88 14.48
CA PHE A 143 17.95 -9.39 13.14
C PHE A 143 18.25 -8.33 12.07
N GLU A 144 17.91 -7.06 12.30
CA GLU A 144 18.24 -5.99 11.36
C GLU A 144 19.76 -5.84 11.18
N ARG A 145 20.52 -5.89 12.27
CA ARG A 145 22.00 -5.87 12.20
C ARG A 145 22.55 -7.10 11.50
N TYR A 146 22.01 -8.28 11.81
CA TYR A 146 22.40 -9.53 11.16
C TYR A 146 22.12 -9.50 9.65
N ASP A 147 20.92 -9.08 9.26
CA ASP A 147 20.46 -9.01 7.86
C ASP A 147 21.26 -8.00 7.04
N LYS A 148 21.67 -6.87 7.62
CA LYS A 148 22.56 -5.89 6.95
C LYS A 148 23.92 -6.49 6.56
N VAL A 149 24.43 -7.44 7.34
CA VAL A 149 25.71 -8.09 7.08
C VAL A 149 25.53 -9.29 6.14
N HIS A 150 24.50 -10.12 6.39
CA HIS A 150 24.33 -11.40 5.70
C HIS A 150 23.43 -11.33 4.47
N ASN A 151 22.72 -10.21 4.28
CA ASN A 151 21.76 -9.97 3.20
C ASN A 151 20.66 -11.03 3.10
N THR A 152 20.17 -11.54 4.24
CA THR A 152 19.25 -12.67 4.31
C THR A 152 17.97 -12.43 3.51
N ARG A 153 17.28 -11.30 3.75
CA ARG A 153 16.05 -10.91 3.02
C ARG A 153 16.32 -10.65 1.55
N LEU A 154 17.44 -9.99 1.23
CA LEU A 154 17.81 -9.67 -0.15
C LEU A 154 18.07 -10.93 -0.98
N LYS A 155 18.80 -11.90 -0.43
CA LYS A 155 19.03 -13.21 -1.06
C LYS A 155 17.71 -13.96 -1.28
N MET A 156 16.87 -14.03 -0.24
CA MET A 156 15.56 -14.67 -0.35
C MET A 156 14.68 -14.03 -1.44
N VAL A 157 14.59 -12.70 -1.45
CA VAL A 157 13.84 -11.95 -2.47
C VAL A 157 14.41 -12.20 -3.87
N SER A 158 15.74 -12.29 -4.03
CA SER A 158 16.35 -12.59 -5.32
C SER A 158 15.90 -13.95 -5.87
N VAL A 159 15.95 -14.99 -5.04
CA VAL A 159 15.51 -16.34 -5.43
C VAL A 159 14.00 -16.36 -5.75
N MET A 160 13.20 -15.67 -4.94
CA MET A 160 11.75 -15.58 -5.17
C MET A 160 11.41 -14.84 -6.47
N ARG A 161 12.12 -13.75 -6.79
CA ARG A 161 11.91 -12.99 -8.04
C ARG A 161 12.14 -13.87 -9.27
N GLU A 162 13.20 -14.67 -9.26
CA GLU A 162 13.50 -15.58 -10.37
C GLU A 162 12.44 -16.68 -10.47
N LYS A 163 12.14 -17.37 -9.36
CA LYS A 163 11.19 -18.49 -9.35
C LYS A 163 9.77 -18.09 -9.73
N PHE A 164 9.32 -16.93 -9.25
CA PHE A 164 7.95 -16.45 -9.43
C PHE A 164 7.82 -15.31 -10.44
N ALA A 165 8.78 -15.16 -11.35
CA ALA A 165 8.74 -14.14 -12.41
C ALA A 165 7.42 -14.19 -13.21
N HIS A 166 6.88 -15.38 -13.43
CA HIS A 166 5.63 -15.62 -14.14
C HIS A 166 4.37 -15.12 -13.41
N LEU A 167 4.46 -14.77 -12.13
CA LEU A 167 3.35 -14.24 -11.32
C LEU A 167 3.29 -12.71 -11.32
N ASN A 168 4.30 -12.03 -11.89
CA ASN A 168 4.42 -10.57 -11.92
C ASN A 168 4.20 -9.92 -10.53
N LEU A 169 4.98 -10.38 -9.55
CA LEU A 169 4.94 -9.91 -8.17
C LEU A 169 6.05 -8.89 -7.89
N THR A 170 5.70 -7.89 -7.10
CA THR A 170 6.63 -6.93 -6.51
C THR A 170 7.00 -7.36 -5.10
N PHE A 171 8.30 -7.31 -4.81
CA PHE A 171 8.90 -7.66 -3.53
C PHE A 171 9.54 -6.42 -2.92
N SER A 172 8.99 -5.94 -1.81
CA SER A 172 9.41 -4.69 -1.17
C SER A 172 9.99 -4.95 0.22
N ILE A 173 11.32 -4.88 0.34
CA ILE A 173 11.99 -4.98 1.64
C ILE A 173 11.73 -3.68 2.42
N GLY A 174 11.22 -3.81 3.65
CA GLY A 174 10.83 -2.67 4.47
C GLY A 174 10.93 -2.98 5.96
N GLY A 175 11.24 -1.95 6.74
CA GLY A 175 11.44 -2.09 8.19
C GLY A 175 12.58 -3.05 8.55
N GLN A 176 12.53 -3.56 9.77
CA GLN A 176 13.65 -4.27 10.39
C GLN A 176 13.73 -5.75 10.02
N ILE A 177 12.57 -6.40 9.82
CA ILE A 177 12.51 -7.88 9.81
C ILE A 177 11.84 -8.52 8.61
N SER A 178 11.11 -7.76 7.79
CA SER A 178 10.24 -8.36 6.77
C SER A 178 10.35 -7.69 5.41
N PHE A 179 9.61 -8.25 4.46
CA PHE A 179 9.35 -7.67 3.15
C PHE A 179 7.92 -8.03 2.72
N ASP A 180 7.31 -7.17 1.92
CA ASP A 180 5.97 -7.36 1.38
C ASP A 180 6.04 -7.98 -0.02
N VAL A 181 5.09 -8.86 -0.31
CA VAL A 181 4.88 -9.51 -1.61
C VAL A 181 3.47 -9.21 -2.08
N PHE A 182 3.34 -8.55 -3.22
CA PHE A 182 2.07 -8.14 -3.80
C PHE A 182 2.16 -8.08 -5.34
N PRO A 183 1.04 -8.14 -6.07
CA PRO A 183 1.05 -8.01 -7.52
C PRO A 183 1.61 -6.66 -7.95
N ASP A 184 2.33 -6.66 -9.07
CA ASP A 184 2.84 -5.41 -9.63
C ASP A 184 1.69 -4.42 -9.93
N GLY A 185 1.95 -3.13 -9.70
CA GLY A 185 0.95 -2.07 -9.83
C GLY A 185 -0.07 -1.96 -8.69
N TRP A 186 0.05 -2.73 -7.59
CA TRP A 186 -0.80 -2.58 -6.39
C TRP A 186 -0.30 -1.50 -5.41
N ASP A 187 0.43 -0.50 -5.93
CA ASP A 187 0.71 0.74 -5.23
C ASP A 187 -0.45 1.73 -5.39
N LYS A 188 -0.30 2.98 -4.91
CA LYS A 188 -1.37 4.00 -4.95
C LYS A 188 -1.90 4.29 -6.36
N THR A 189 -1.15 3.95 -7.42
CA THR A 189 -1.64 4.09 -8.80
C THR A 189 -2.80 3.16 -9.11
N TYR A 190 -2.97 2.07 -8.35
CA TYR A 190 -4.07 1.13 -8.53
C TYR A 190 -5.44 1.83 -8.49
N CYS A 191 -5.62 2.86 -7.66
CA CYS A 191 -6.89 3.60 -7.59
C CYS A 191 -7.23 4.39 -8.86
N LEU A 192 -6.25 4.73 -9.70
CA LEU A 192 -6.46 5.54 -10.90
C LEU A 192 -7.39 4.86 -11.92
N ARG A 193 -7.49 3.53 -11.90
CA ARG A 193 -8.42 2.77 -12.73
C ARG A 193 -9.89 3.15 -12.54
N TYR A 194 -10.25 3.70 -11.38
CA TYR A 194 -11.61 4.16 -11.06
C TYR A 194 -11.84 5.62 -11.47
N LEU A 195 -10.80 6.31 -11.97
CA LEU A 195 -10.80 7.74 -12.24
C LEU A 195 -10.71 8.07 -13.74
N ASN A 196 -10.95 7.11 -14.64
CA ASN A 196 -10.88 7.31 -16.10
C ASN A 196 -11.81 8.42 -16.64
N GLY A 197 -12.80 8.88 -15.85
CA GLY A 197 -13.68 9.99 -16.21
C GLY A 197 -13.13 11.39 -15.90
N PHE A 198 -11.91 11.50 -15.39
CA PHE A 198 -11.26 12.78 -15.09
C PHE A 198 -10.16 13.09 -16.10
N ASN A 199 -10.14 14.33 -16.58
CA ASN A 199 -9.13 14.83 -17.51
C ASN A 199 -7.88 15.32 -16.79
N GLU A 200 -8.03 15.71 -15.52
CA GLU A 200 -6.97 16.27 -14.69
C GLU A 200 -7.07 15.65 -13.28
N ILE A 201 -5.95 15.13 -12.78
CA ILE A 201 -5.82 14.55 -11.44
C ILE A 201 -4.68 15.26 -10.71
N HIS A 202 -4.99 15.94 -9.61
CA HIS A 202 -4.00 16.55 -8.73
C HIS A 202 -3.77 15.65 -7.54
N PHE A 203 -2.57 15.12 -7.37
CA PHE A 203 -2.22 14.29 -6.22
C PHE A 203 -1.43 15.08 -5.18
N PHE A 204 -1.81 14.95 -3.91
CA PHE A 204 -1.12 15.53 -2.77
C PHE A 204 -0.62 14.40 -1.85
N GLY A 205 0.69 14.37 -1.56
CA GLY A 205 1.33 13.36 -0.73
C GLY A 205 2.64 13.85 -0.12
N ASP A 206 3.04 13.31 1.04
CA ASP A 206 4.28 13.67 1.75
C ASP A 206 5.49 12.85 1.28
N LYS A 207 5.27 11.59 0.88
CA LYS A 207 6.32 10.65 0.43
C LYS A 207 6.37 10.53 -1.09
N THR A 208 6.65 11.65 -1.75
CA THR A 208 6.76 11.75 -3.21
C THR A 208 8.19 11.54 -3.73
N TYR A 209 9.18 11.38 -2.85
CA TYR A 209 10.56 11.11 -3.25
C TYR A 209 10.73 9.66 -3.72
N LYS A 210 11.63 9.45 -4.68
CA LYS A 210 11.98 8.11 -5.18
C LYS A 210 12.54 7.26 -4.05
N VAL A 211 11.77 6.27 -3.58
CA VAL A 211 12.27 5.27 -2.64
C VAL A 211 13.20 4.33 -3.42
N ILE A 212 14.35 3.96 -2.84
CA ILE A 212 15.23 2.90 -3.37
C ILE A 212 14.57 1.55 -3.06
N SER A 213 13.38 1.34 -3.60
CA SER A 213 12.75 0.06 -3.80
C SER A 213 12.19 0.13 -5.22
N ASN A 214 12.11 -0.99 -5.94
CA ASN A 214 11.56 -1.02 -7.31
C ASN A 214 10.05 -0.68 -7.36
N SER A 215 9.52 -0.05 -6.32
CA SER A 215 8.17 0.47 -6.17
C SER A 215 8.22 1.98 -6.38
N THR A 216 7.65 2.43 -7.48
CA THR A 216 7.48 3.84 -7.88
C THR A 216 6.77 4.63 -6.78
N ALA A 217 7.52 5.33 -5.94
CA ALA A 217 7.00 6.44 -5.17
C ALA A 217 6.78 7.62 -6.13
N PHE A 218 5.52 7.98 -6.34
CA PHE A 218 5.12 9.01 -7.29
C PHE A 218 5.55 10.40 -6.80
N CYS A 219 6.46 11.03 -7.54
CA CYS A 219 6.61 12.48 -7.58
C CYS A 219 5.78 13.01 -8.74
N PHE A 220 4.63 13.63 -8.48
CA PHE A 220 4.02 14.52 -9.47
C PHE A 220 3.42 15.74 -8.79
N VAL A 221 4.11 16.87 -8.90
CA VAL A 221 3.45 18.15 -9.17
C VAL A 221 3.54 18.34 -10.67
N TYR A 222 2.64 17.73 -11.45
CA TYR A 222 2.31 18.19 -12.79
C TYR A 222 0.88 17.74 -13.12
N SER A 223 0.12 18.66 -13.70
CA SER A 223 -1.15 18.41 -14.37
C SER A 223 -0.94 17.26 -15.36
N VAL A 224 -1.48 16.07 -15.05
CA VAL A 224 -1.46 14.95 -16.01
C VAL A 224 -2.48 15.30 -17.08
N ILE A 225 -2.04 15.98 -18.14
CA ILE A 225 -2.79 16.03 -19.40
C ILE A 225 -2.60 14.64 -20.02
N LEU A 226 -3.56 13.75 -19.80
CA LEU A 226 -3.60 12.45 -20.48
C LEU A 226 -3.87 12.69 -21.98
N GLY A 227 -2.79 12.81 -22.76
CA GLY A 227 -2.85 12.61 -24.20
C GLY A 227 -2.86 11.12 -24.49
N PHE A 228 -4.01 10.59 -24.94
CA PHE A 228 -4.06 9.29 -25.61
C PHE A 228 -3.79 9.49 -27.11
N PRO A 229 -3.18 8.51 -27.81
CA PRO A 229 -3.00 8.55 -29.26
C PRO A 229 -4.32 8.58 -30.03
#